data_AF-A0A0P7H8E6-F1
#
_entry.id   AF-A0A0P7H8E6-F1
#
_cell.length_a   1.000
_cell.length_b   1.000
_cell.length_c   1.000
_cell.angle_alpha   90.00
_cell.angle_beta   90.00
_cell.angle_gamma   90.00
#
_symmetry.space_group_name_H-M   'P 1'
#
loop_
_entity.id
_entity.type
_entity.pdbx_description
1 polymer ?
#
loop_
_entity_poly.entity_id
_entity_poly.type
_entity_poly.pdbx_seq_one_letter_code
_entity_poly.pdbx_strand_id
1 'polypeptide(L)'
;MATSHRPVDAAFADRIAFVTGDGVTAVDAPDSLLDGVPETVRLVGGPAGTDAVEPHVVDGRLFHHGDERRGFLAADATLADVAAAAPQDTAVETVEPSYTDAFNYYVHAAGNDD
;
A
#
# COMPACT_ATOMS: atom_id res chain seq x y z
N MET A 1 -25.42 7.32 9.14
CA MET A 1 -24.43 6.32 8.68
C MET A 1 -24.52 6.27 7.18
N ALA A 2 -23.48 6.70 6.48
CA ALA A 2 -23.37 6.58 5.03
C ALA A 2 -22.36 5.47 4.72
N THR A 3 -22.72 4.53 3.87
CA THR A 3 -21.79 3.55 3.31
C THR A 3 -21.45 4.09 1.92
N SER A 4 -20.20 4.48 1.68
CA SER A 4 -19.75 4.94 0.37
C SER A 4 -18.68 3.99 -0.15
N HIS A 5 -18.78 3.63 -1.42
CA HIS A 5 -17.82 2.78 -2.12
C HIS A 5 -16.74 3.61 -2.82
N ARG A 6 -16.65 4.91 -2.54
CA ARG A 6 -15.69 5.82 -3.17
C ARG A 6 -14.76 6.42 -2.11
N PRO A 7 -13.42 6.31 -2.28
CA PRO A 7 -12.45 6.86 -1.32
C PRO A 7 -12.59 8.36 -1.06
N VAL A 8 -13.15 9.12 -2.02
CA VAL A 8 -13.25 10.59 -1.95
C VAL A 8 -14.15 11.10 -0.82
N ASP A 9 -15.11 10.29 -0.33
CA ASP A 9 -15.99 10.70 0.78
C ASP A 9 -15.41 10.36 2.16
N ALA A 10 -14.31 9.59 2.21
CA ALA A 10 -13.69 9.13 3.45
C ALA A 10 -12.96 10.27 4.18
N ALA A 11 -12.55 11.31 3.47
CA ALA A 11 -11.90 12.50 4.03
C ALA A 11 -12.82 13.34 4.95
N PHE A 12 -14.14 13.08 4.98
CA PHE A 12 -15.10 13.77 5.86
C PHE A 12 -15.64 12.89 6.98
N ALA A 13 -15.12 11.67 7.14
CA ALA A 13 -15.60 10.74 8.16
C ALA A 13 -14.81 10.91 9.46
N ASP A 14 -15.51 10.97 10.60
CA ASP A 14 -14.86 10.96 11.93
C ASP A 14 -14.08 9.66 12.18
N ARG A 15 -14.49 8.56 11.53
CA ARG A 15 -13.82 7.24 11.53
C ARG A 15 -14.09 6.48 10.24
N ILE A 16 -13.09 5.73 9.78
CA ILE A 16 -13.19 4.78 8.68
C ILE A 16 -12.98 3.38 9.24
N ALA A 17 -13.78 2.43 8.75
CA ALA A 17 -13.59 1.01 9.03
C ALA A 17 -13.28 0.28 7.71
N PHE A 18 -12.15 -0.44 7.67
CA PHE A 18 -11.84 -1.39 6.61
C PHE A 18 -12.41 -2.76 6.96
N VAL A 19 -13.13 -3.36 6.02
CA VAL A 19 -13.87 -4.61 6.24
C VAL A 19 -13.58 -5.57 5.08
N THR A 20 -13.18 -6.79 5.40
CA THR A 20 -13.02 -7.92 4.49
C THR A 20 -14.17 -8.93 4.67
N GLY A 21 -14.18 -10.01 3.88
CA GLY A 21 -15.15 -11.10 4.08
C GLY A 21 -15.05 -11.78 5.45
N ASP A 22 -13.89 -11.68 6.10
CA ASP A 22 -13.57 -12.30 7.38
C ASP A 22 -13.83 -11.39 8.59
N GLY A 23 -14.10 -10.10 8.36
CA GLY A 23 -14.44 -9.16 9.42
C GLY A 23 -13.84 -7.77 9.21
N VAL A 24 -13.77 -7.01 10.31
CA VAL A 24 -13.19 -5.67 10.32
C VAL A 24 -11.69 -5.78 10.53
N THR A 25 -10.89 -5.26 9.59
CA THR A 25 -9.43 -5.33 9.65
C THR A 25 -8.78 -4.13 10.33
N ALA A 26 -9.39 -2.94 10.22
CA ALA A 26 -8.93 -1.75 10.93
C ALA A 26 -10.08 -0.74 11.11
N VAL A 27 -10.07 0.00 12.21
CA VAL A 27 -11.00 1.12 12.47
C VAL A 27 -10.27 2.25 13.16
N ASP A 28 -10.12 3.38 12.49
CA ASP A 28 -9.61 4.60 13.12
C ASP A 28 -10.00 5.87 12.35
N ALA A 29 -9.54 7.03 12.82
CA ALA A 29 -9.59 8.28 12.07
C ALA A 29 -8.79 8.16 10.75
N PRO A 30 -9.18 8.91 9.70
CA PRO A 30 -8.54 8.85 8.38
C PRO A 30 -7.02 9.07 8.43
N ASP A 31 -6.57 10.10 9.14
CA ASP A 31 -5.15 10.43 9.28
C ASP A 31 -4.39 9.34 10.06
N SER A 32 -4.99 8.80 11.13
CA SER A 32 -4.40 7.73 11.92
C SER A 32 -4.25 6.42 11.13
N LEU A 33 -5.20 6.14 10.23
CA LEU A 33 -5.10 4.99 9.33
C LEU A 33 -3.96 5.18 8.32
N LEU A 34 -3.78 6.39 7.77
CA LEU A 34 -2.68 6.71 6.86
C LEU A 34 -1.31 6.62 7.57
N ASP A 35 -1.20 7.13 8.80
CA ASP A 35 0.01 7.03 9.62
C ASP A 35 0.37 5.56 9.97
N GLY A 36 -0.62 4.67 10.02
CA GLY A 36 -0.40 3.24 10.23
C GLY A 36 0.04 2.46 8.98
N VAL A 37 0.04 3.08 7.80
CA VAL A 37 0.53 2.45 6.57
C VAL A 37 2.06 2.51 6.56
N PRO A 38 2.76 1.39 6.28
CA PRO A 38 4.20 1.40 6.12
C PRO A 38 4.66 2.33 4.98
N GLU A 39 5.94 2.68 4.99
CA GLU A 39 6.53 3.53 3.96
C GLU A 39 6.19 3.01 2.55
N THR A 40 5.51 3.84 1.76
CA THR A 40 5.00 3.44 0.45
C THR A 40 6.06 3.72 -0.60
N VAL A 41 6.46 2.68 -1.31
CA VAL A 41 7.40 2.76 -2.43
C VAL A 41 6.64 2.79 -3.74
N ARG A 42 7.02 3.72 -4.62
CA ARG A 42 6.50 3.85 -5.97
C ARG A 42 7.56 3.43 -6.98
N LEU A 43 7.15 2.58 -7.92
CA LEU A 43 7.92 2.14 -9.07
C LEU A 43 7.25 2.63 -10.35
N VAL A 44 7.99 3.36 -11.19
CA VAL A 44 7.49 3.91 -12.47
C VAL A 44 8.38 3.48 -13.62
N GLY A 45 7.77 3.03 -14.71
CA GLY A 45 8.51 2.54 -15.88
C GLY A 45 9.05 1.11 -15.68
N GLY A 46 10.02 0.73 -16.52
CA GLY A 46 10.62 -0.60 -16.55
C GLY A 46 9.70 -1.74 -17.03
N PRO A 47 10.25 -2.95 -17.23
CA PRO A 47 9.48 -4.14 -17.57
C PRO A 47 8.55 -4.58 -16.43
N ALA A 48 7.58 -5.44 -16.77
CA ALA A 48 6.52 -5.88 -15.85
C ALA A 48 7.01 -6.81 -14.72
N GLY A 49 8.15 -7.49 -14.89
CA GLY A 49 8.68 -8.43 -13.90
C GLY A 49 9.07 -7.71 -12.62
N THR A 50 8.52 -8.14 -11.48
CA THR A 50 8.77 -7.56 -10.15
C THR A 50 9.22 -8.58 -9.14
N ASP A 51 9.47 -9.83 -9.54
CA ASP A 51 9.78 -10.95 -8.65
C ASP A 51 10.96 -10.65 -7.71
N ALA A 52 11.94 -9.86 -8.18
CA ALA A 52 13.08 -9.45 -7.37
C ALA A 52 12.74 -8.42 -6.28
N VAL A 53 11.68 -7.62 -6.47
CA VAL A 53 11.21 -6.58 -5.54
C VAL A 53 10.28 -7.14 -4.47
N GLU A 54 9.53 -8.21 -4.78
CA GLU A 54 8.61 -8.88 -3.86
C GLU A 54 9.20 -9.13 -2.45
N PRO A 55 10.41 -9.67 -2.26
CA PRO A 55 10.95 -9.90 -0.91
C PRO A 55 11.18 -8.61 -0.08
N HIS A 56 11.17 -7.44 -0.71
CA HIS A 56 11.39 -6.15 -0.06
C HIS A 56 10.10 -5.38 0.25
N VAL A 57 8.95 -5.95 -0.11
CA VAL A 57 7.63 -5.36 0.15
C VAL A 57 6.77 -6.28 1.00
N VAL A 58 5.88 -5.71 1.78
CA VAL A 58 4.94 -6.45 2.64
C VAL A 58 4.16 -7.45 1.80
N ASP A 59 4.15 -8.71 2.27
CA ASP A 59 3.46 -9.85 1.63
C ASP A 59 3.87 -10.11 0.17
N GLY A 60 5.05 -9.64 -0.25
CA GLY A 60 5.49 -9.82 -1.63
C GLY A 60 4.67 -9.05 -2.66
N ARG A 61 3.82 -8.12 -2.23
CA ARG A 61 2.72 -7.64 -3.07
C ARG A 61 2.88 -6.20 -3.52
N LEU A 62 2.76 -6.01 -4.82
CA LEU A 62 2.65 -4.70 -5.46
C LEU A 62 1.24 -4.48 -6.00
N PHE A 63 0.78 -3.23 -5.92
CA PHE A 63 -0.52 -2.78 -6.37
C PHE A 63 -0.34 -1.85 -7.57
N HIS A 64 -1.15 -2.06 -8.61
CA HIS A 64 -1.12 -1.23 -9.79
C HIS A 64 -1.98 0.02 -9.60
N HIS A 65 -1.42 1.18 -9.94
CA HIS A 65 -2.13 2.46 -9.92
C HIS A 65 -1.84 3.22 -11.21
N GLY A 66 -2.60 2.93 -12.27
CA GLY A 66 -2.29 3.45 -13.61
C GLY A 66 -0.99 2.86 -14.15
N ASP A 67 -0.03 3.72 -14.53
CA ASP A 67 1.29 3.33 -15.04
C ASP A 67 2.35 3.12 -13.95
N GLU A 68 1.99 3.36 -12.68
CA GLU A 68 2.86 3.14 -11.53
C GLU A 68 2.46 1.87 -10.76
N ARG A 69 3.45 1.27 -10.11
CA ARG A 69 3.30 0.16 -9.17
C ARG A 69 3.65 0.68 -7.78
N ARG A 70 2.84 0.35 -6.78
CA ARG A 70 3.04 0.76 -5.40
C ARG A 70 3.16 -0.45 -4.49
N GLY A 71 4.10 -0.40 -3.57
CA GLY A 71 4.29 -1.41 -2.54
C GLY A 71 4.48 -0.77 -1.18
N PHE A 72 4.34 -1.57 -0.13
CA PHE A 72 4.64 -1.17 1.24
C PHE A 72 5.99 -1.76 1.60
N LEU A 73 6.92 -0.96 2.09
CA LEU A 73 8.24 -1.44 2.45
C LEU A 73 8.14 -2.46 3.59
N ALA A 74 8.80 -3.61 3.46
CA ALA A 74 8.91 -4.58 4.54
C ALA A 74 9.74 -4.00 5.71
N ALA A 75 9.48 -4.46 6.94
CA ALA A 75 10.10 -3.89 8.15
C ALA A 75 11.64 -4.01 8.18
N ASP A 76 12.20 -4.98 7.45
CA ASP A 76 13.63 -5.25 7.33
C ASP A 76 14.24 -4.79 5.99
N ALA A 77 13.45 -4.17 5.12
CA ALA A 77 13.88 -3.66 3.82
C ALA A 77 14.09 -2.13 3.84
N THR A 78 14.91 -1.65 2.92
CA THR A 78 15.11 -0.22 2.66
C THR A 78 14.75 0.15 1.23
N LEU A 79 14.50 1.44 0.97
CA LEU A 79 14.33 1.96 -0.39
C LEU A 79 15.50 1.57 -1.30
N ALA A 80 16.73 1.53 -0.77
CA ALA A 80 17.91 1.16 -1.54
C ALA A 80 17.88 -0.31 -1.99
N ASP A 81 17.34 -1.21 -1.16
CA ASP A 81 17.17 -2.63 -1.52
C ASP A 81 16.14 -2.77 -2.65
N VAL A 82 15.02 -2.08 -2.54
CA VAL A 82 13.99 -2.02 -3.60
C VAL A 82 14.56 -1.46 -4.89
N ALA A 83 15.32 -0.36 -4.82
CA ALA A 83 15.95 0.25 -5.99
C ALA A 83 17.01 -0.64 -6.64
N ALA A 84 17.76 -1.40 -5.85
CA ALA A 84 18.75 -2.37 -6.35
C ALA A 84 18.10 -3.58 -7.00
N ALA A 85 16.94 -4.02 -6.49
CA ALA A 85 16.16 -5.12 -7.03
C ALA A 85 15.24 -4.73 -8.19
N ALA A 86 14.96 -3.44 -8.35
CA ALA A 86 14.07 -2.95 -9.38
C ALA A 86 14.64 -3.21 -10.78
N PRO A 87 13.77 -3.50 -11.77
CA PRO A 87 14.22 -3.70 -13.13
C PRO A 87 14.94 -2.48 -13.71
N GLN A 88 15.79 -2.70 -14.71
CA GLN A 88 16.40 -1.61 -15.47
C GLN A 88 15.33 -0.65 -16.01
N ASP A 89 15.67 0.64 -16.06
CA ASP A 89 14.78 1.73 -16.48
C ASP A 89 13.53 1.90 -15.59
N THR A 90 13.57 1.45 -14.33
CA THR A 90 12.54 1.71 -13.33
C THR A 90 12.97 2.83 -12.39
N ALA A 91 12.16 3.87 -12.27
CA ALA A 91 12.32 4.88 -11.23
C ALA A 91 11.70 4.38 -9.93
N VAL A 92 12.45 4.45 -8.82
CA VAL A 92 12.01 4.00 -7.49
C VAL A 92 12.13 5.17 -6.52
N GLU A 93 11.05 5.47 -5.81
CA GLU A 93 11.00 6.55 -4.82
C GLU A 93 9.98 6.25 -3.71
N THR A 94 10.12 6.91 -2.56
CA THR A 94 9.11 6.92 -1.50
C THR A 94 8.07 7.99 -1.78
N VAL A 95 6.80 7.68 -1.53
CA VAL A 95 5.68 8.61 -1.65
C VAL A 95 4.82 8.56 -0.40
N GLU A 96 4.11 9.65 -0.12
CA GLU A 96 3.09 9.63 0.94
C GLU A 96 1.98 8.62 0.58
N PRO A 97 1.55 7.78 1.55
CA PRO A 97 0.48 6.82 1.32
C PRO A 97 -0.82 7.56 0.98
N SER A 98 -1.51 7.11 -0.05
CA SER A 98 -2.85 7.58 -0.38
C SER A 98 -3.92 6.74 0.32
N TYR A 99 -5.18 7.18 0.31
CA TYR A 99 -6.29 6.37 0.81
C TYR A 99 -6.45 5.04 0.05
N THR A 100 -6.10 5.00 -1.22
CA THR A 100 -6.06 3.75 -2.00
C THR A 100 -4.98 2.82 -1.46
N ASP A 101 -3.84 3.36 -1.06
CA ASP A 101 -2.75 2.60 -0.45
C ASP A 101 -3.16 2.07 0.93
N ALA A 102 -3.78 2.89 1.79
CA ALA A 102 -4.33 2.42 3.06
C ALA A 102 -5.33 1.28 2.87
N PHE A 103 -6.26 1.40 1.91
CA PHE A 103 -7.17 0.31 1.58
C PHE A 103 -6.40 -0.94 1.17
N ASN A 104 -5.45 -0.83 0.24
CA ASN A 104 -4.66 -1.97 -0.21
C ASN A 104 -3.87 -2.61 0.95
N TYR A 105 -3.32 -1.82 1.85
CA TYR A 105 -2.62 -2.32 3.02
C TYR A 105 -3.59 -3.05 3.96
N TYR A 106 -4.61 -2.41 4.51
CA TYR A 106 -5.47 -2.99 5.54
C TYR A 106 -6.39 -4.11 5.04
N VAL A 107 -6.70 -4.14 3.75
CA VAL A 107 -7.61 -5.15 3.17
C VAL A 107 -6.84 -6.30 2.53
N HIS A 108 -5.63 -6.06 2.02
CA HIS A 108 -4.92 -7.05 1.22
C HIS A 108 -3.54 -7.44 1.74
N ALA A 109 -2.92 -6.68 2.66
CA ALA A 109 -1.57 -6.94 3.15
C ALA A 109 -1.50 -7.15 4.68
N ALA A 110 -2.17 -6.31 5.47
CA ALA A 110 -2.13 -6.37 6.94
C ALA A 110 -2.95 -7.52 7.54
N GLY A 111 -3.92 -8.04 6.79
CA GLY A 111 -4.85 -9.08 7.27
C GLY A 111 -4.27 -10.50 7.39
N ASN A 112 -2.98 -10.69 7.10
CA ASN A 112 -2.31 -12.00 7.04
C ASN A 112 -1.20 -12.19 8.10
N ASP A 113 -1.08 -11.31 9.10
CA ASP A 113 -0.22 -11.56 10.27
C ASP A 113 -0.98 -12.47 11.27
N ASP A 114 -0.91 -13.79 11.05
CA ASP A 114 -1.27 -14.85 12.03
C ASP A 114 -0.04 -15.71 12.36
#